data_AF-A0A936MKX1-F1
#
_entry.id   AF-A0A936MKX1-F1
#
_cell.length_a   1.000
_cell.length_b   1.000
_cell.length_c   1.000
_cell.angle_alpha   90.00
_cell.angle_beta   90.00
_cell.angle_gamma   90.00
#
_symmetry.space_group_name_H-M   'P 1'
#
loop_
_entity.id
_entity.type
_entity.pdbx_description
1 polymer ?
#
loop_
_entity_poly.entity_id
_entity_poly.type
_entity_poly.pdbx_seq_one_letter_code
_entity_poly.pdbx_strand_id
1 'polypeptide(L)'
;MSQAAEIFVCSEPSDRALRDDLCARIAPLVEAGLVREFPSEPADGLPTARVTSADVVVALVSPEALAPGSTVNTVITEALAMERQQRTVLIPVRARACSLDAGPLEDRVVYPRDASALDSESQREYAFRDAIAGVLTGITLCHVTVGDLLLQNERETAAASAFRHALSIAERLSSDFPDDVDHLTLLSLVRDRLGEALLAMGDGPGALAAFQSAKAAHERLVTAAVDRASRRRLLARCVESIGDVLRAMGDKPLALKTFQDCLSLRKELANETGDVTSRREVASTYVRIGHVLRALGDSTGALAAFRDGMALADALAREAGAASSSALVTQAEVAVFQAERALFCFRTASVLAEGGQDERDEARGLLLQAIGMYHDLETRGVLPESHKIWPPAAEAMLNTLDVS
;
A
#
# COMPACT_ATOMS: atom_id res chain seq x y z
N MET A 1 1.52 -6.53 23.59
CA MET A 1 1.85 -7.54 22.56
C MET A 1 3.33 -7.39 22.25
N SER A 2 4.02 -8.51 22.03
CA SER A 2 5.44 -8.53 21.68
C SER A 2 5.77 -7.57 20.53
N GLN A 3 6.89 -6.86 20.61
CA GLN A 3 7.47 -6.16 19.45
C GLN A 3 8.30 -7.09 18.55
N ALA A 4 8.60 -8.31 18.97
CA ALA A 4 9.39 -9.29 18.23
C ALA A 4 8.50 -10.29 17.51
N ALA A 5 8.82 -10.62 16.26
CA ALA A 5 8.12 -11.61 15.45
C ALA A 5 8.44 -13.05 15.91
N GLU A 6 7.44 -13.91 15.99
CA GLU A 6 7.61 -15.33 16.30
C GLU A 6 8.02 -16.10 15.04
N ILE A 7 9.16 -16.79 15.08
CA ILE A 7 9.69 -17.54 13.93
C ILE A 7 9.67 -19.03 14.21
N PHE A 8 9.07 -19.79 13.30
CA PHE A 8 9.13 -21.25 13.30
C PHE A 8 9.96 -21.76 12.12
N VAL A 9 11.04 -22.49 12.41
CA VAL A 9 11.90 -23.09 11.37
C VAL A 9 11.65 -24.60 11.32
N CYS A 10 11.11 -25.11 10.22
CA CYS A 10 10.86 -26.53 10.01
C CYS A 10 11.84 -27.14 8.99
N SER A 11 12.19 -28.40 9.18
CA SER A 11 13.10 -29.16 8.33
C SER A 11 12.78 -30.65 8.45
N GLU A 12 13.12 -31.45 7.44
CA GLU A 12 13.14 -32.90 7.64
C GLU A 12 14.32 -33.33 8.54
N PRO A 13 14.29 -34.52 9.17
CA PRO A 13 15.38 -35.00 10.02
C PRO A 13 16.75 -35.02 9.33
N SER A 14 16.77 -35.27 8.02
CA SER A 14 17.97 -35.28 7.16
C SER A 14 18.61 -33.90 6.95
N ASP A 15 17.87 -32.82 7.25
CA ASP A 15 18.28 -31.42 7.05
C ASP A 15 18.50 -30.67 8.37
N ARG A 16 18.42 -31.38 9.51
CA ARG A 16 18.53 -30.81 10.86
C ARG A 16 19.81 -29.99 11.07
N ALA A 17 20.95 -30.45 10.55
CA ALA A 17 22.21 -29.73 10.69
C ALA A 17 22.22 -28.37 9.96
N LEU A 18 21.59 -28.29 8.78
CA LEU A 18 21.45 -27.03 8.04
C LEU A 18 20.47 -26.09 8.73
N ARG A 19 19.39 -26.64 9.30
CA ARG A 19 18.46 -25.89 10.12
C ARG A 19 19.17 -25.25 11.31
N ASP A 20 19.97 -26.02 12.03
CA ASP A 20 20.64 -25.55 13.23
C ASP A 20 21.70 -24.47 12.90
N ASP A 21 22.42 -24.58 11.77
CA ASP A 21 23.32 -23.53 11.26
C ASP A 21 22.54 -22.25 10.86
N LEU A 22 21.40 -22.40 10.17
CA LEU A 22 20.52 -21.27 9.85
C LEU A 22 20.04 -20.56 11.11
N CYS A 23 19.55 -21.31 12.10
CA CYS A 23 19.11 -20.78 13.39
C CYS A 23 20.25 -20.06 14.12
N ALA A 24 21.47 -20.60 14.12
CA ALA A 24 22.63 -19.95 14.72
C ALA A 24 22.94 -18.60 14.05
N ARG A 25 22.75 -18.49 12.73
CA ARG A 25 22.94 -17.25 11.97
C ARG A 25 21.79 -16.25 12.14
N ILE A 26 20.59 -16.70 12.49
CA ILE A 26 19.45 -15.85 12.87
C ILE A 26 19.56 -15.37 14.33
N ALA A 27 20.27 -16.09 15.20
CA ALA A 27 20.37 -15.79 16.63
C ALA A 27 20.70 -14.32 16.99
N PRO A 28 21.58 -13.60 16.27
CA PRO A 28 21.80 -12.17 16.55
C PRO A 28 20.54 -11.29 16.43
N LEU A 29 19.54 -11.72 15.65
CA LEU A 29 18.25 -11.03 15.53
C LEU A 29 17.35 -11.25 16.76
N VAL A 30 17.49 -12.40 17.43
CA VAL A 30 16.84 -12.68 18.72
C VAL A 30 17.46 -11.82 19.81
N GLU A 31 18.79 -11.73 19.83
CA GLU A 31 19.52 -10.87 20.77
C GLU A 31 19.16 -9.38 20.59
N ALA A 32 18.95 -8.96 19.35
CA ALA A 32 18.47 -7.63 19.02
C ALA A 32 16.97 -7.40 19.35
N GLY A 33 16.25 -8.43 19.79
CA GLY A 33 14.82 -8.35 20.14
C GLY A 33 13.89 -8.21 18.93
N LEU A 34 14.37 -8.52 17.72
CA LEU A 34 13.56 -8.50 16.49
C LEU A 34 12.76 -9.79 16.30
N VAL A 35 13.27 -10.89 16.86
CA VAL A 35 12.71 -12.25 16.74
C VAL A 35 12.52 -12.85 18.12
N ARG A 36 11.41 -13.58 18.32
CA ARG A 36 11.17 -14.42 19.50
C ARG A 36 11.32 -15.89 19.17
N GLU A 37 11.77 -16.63 20.19
CA GLU A 37 11.93 -18.08 20.35
C GLU A 37 11.94 -18.94 19.07
N PHE A 38 12.94 -19.81 18.95
CA PHE A 38 12.95 -20.92 17.99
C PHE A 38 12.41 -22.17 18.69
N PRO A 39 11.11 -22.46 18.67
CA PRO A 39 10.66 -23.65 19.36
C PRO A 39 11.07 -24.86 18.50
N SER A 40 12.15 -25.54 18.92
CA SER A 40 12.65 -26.77 18.32
C SER A 40 11.50 -27.78 18.13
N GLU A 41 11.56 -28.59 17.06
CA GLU A 41 10.59 -29.66 16.81
C GLU A 41 10.25 -30.42 18.11
N PRO A 42 8.96 -30.59 18.45
CA PRO A 42 8.62 -31.48 19.55
C PRO A 42 8.99 -32.92 19.16
N ALA A 43 9.55 -33.66 20.12
CA ALA A 43 9.83 -35.09 19.95
C ALA A 43 8.54 -35.91 19.74
N ASP A 44 7.38 -35.38 20.13
CA ASP A 44 6.06 -35.97 19.91
C ASP A 44 4.96 -34.88 19.91
N GLY A 45 4.26 -34.70 18.77
CA GLY A 45 3.11 -33.79 18.63
C GLY A 45 2.95 -33.23 17.21
N LEU A 46 1.70 -33.11 16.74
CA LEU A 46 1.37 -32.55 15.42
C LEU A 46 1.92 -31.12 15.26
N PRO A 47 2.78 -30.83 14.26
CA PRO A 47 3.41 -29.52 14.06
C PRO A 47 2.42 -28.38 13.79
N THR A 48 1.20 -28.72 13.38
CA THR A 48 0.07 -27.85 13.03
C THR A 48 -0.21 -26.76 14.06
N ALA A 49 -0.21 -27.10 15.36
CA ALA A 49 -0.54 -26.12 16.41
C ALA A 49 0.45 -24.94 16.48
N ARG A 50 1.72 -25.14 16.08
CA ARG A 50 2.74 -24.09 16.10
C ARG A 50 2.77 -23.23 14.84
N VAL A 51 2.43 -23.83 13.69
CA VAL A 51 2.23 -23.05 12.46
C VAL A 51 1.15 -21.99 12.68
N THR A 52 0.13 -22.31 13.48
CA THR A 52 -0.97 -21.37 13.78
C THR A 52 -0.59 -20.17 14.65
N SER A 53 0.55 -20.21 15.36
CA SER A 53 1.04 -19.09 16.20
C SER A 53 2.19 -18.30 15.58
N ALA A 54 2.93 -18.87 14.63
CA ALA A 54 4.12 -18.23 14.07
C ALA A 54 3.79 -17.08 13.10
N ASP A 55 4.48 -15.95 13.28
CA ASP A 55 4.41 -14.81 12.36
C ASP A 55 5.18 -15.09 11.06
N VAL A 56 6.31 -15.81 11.16
CA VAL A 56 7.12 -16.25 10.02
C VAL A 56 7.40 -17.74 10.12
N VAL A 57 7.12 -18.47 9.04
CA VAL A 57 7.47 -19.89 8.91
C VAL A 57 8.62 -20.01 7.91
N VAL A 58 9.75 -20.54 8.35
CA VAL A 58 10.90 -20.84 7.50
C VAL A 58 10.92 -22.34 7.22
N ALA A 59 10.66 -22.72 5.97
CA ALA A 59 10.60 -24.13 5.58
C ALA A 59 11.84 -24.53 4.80
N LEU A 60 12.67 -25.42 5.37
CA LEU A 60 13.80 -26.00 4.66
C LEU A 60 13.28 -27.02 3.63
N VAL A 61 13.41 -26.69 2.35
CA VAL A 61 12.95 -27.52 1.24
C VAL A 61 14.07 -28.38 0.68
N SER A 62 13.75 -29.66 0.50
CA SER A 62 14.58 -30.73 -0.05
C SER A 62 13.65 -31.74 -0.74
N PRO A 63 14.17 -32.72 -1.49
CA PRO A 63 13.32 -33.72 -2.14
C PRO A 63 12.42 -34.49 -1.16
N GLU A 64 12.91 -34.76 0.06
CA GLU A 64 12.15 -35.40 1.13
C GLU A 64 11.07 -34.47 1.69
N ALA A 65 11.41 -33.21 1.95
CA ALA A 65 10.47 -32.21 2.48
C ALA A 65 9.31 -31.89 1.52
N LEU A 66 9.50 -32.11 0.21
CA LEU A 66 8.47 -31.88 -0.80
C LEU A 66 7.68 -33.14 -1.14
N ALA A 67 8.08 -34.31 -0.63
CA ALA A 67 7.40 -35.57 -0.90
C ALA A 67 5.96 -35.56 -0.34
N PRO A 68 4.99 -36.20 -1.02
CA PRO A 68 3.63 -36.33 -0.49
C PRO A 68 3.63 -37.03 0.87
N GLY A 69 2.98 -36.43 1.87
CA GLY A 69 2.93 -36.96 3.24
C GLY A 69 4.10 -36.55 4.13
N SER A 70 5.07 -35.78 3.62
CA SER A 70 6.09 -35.12 4.44
C SER A 70 5.45 -34.19 5.47
N THR A 71 6.08 -34.12 6.64
CA THR A 71 5.69 -33.20 7.70
C THR A 71 5.92 -31.75 7.26
N VAL A 72 7.05 -31.47 6.61
CA VAL A 72 7.36 -30.13 6.08
C VAL A 72 6.39 -29.74 4.96
N ASN A 73 6.02 -30.65 4.06
CA ASN A 73 5.02 -30.37 3.02
C ASN A 73 3.65 -29.96 3.62
N THR A 74 3.25 -30.62 4.71
CA THR A 74 2.04 -30.27 5.45
C THR A 74 2.14 -28.87 6.05
N VAL A 75 3.26 -28.53 6.69
CA VAL A 75 3.53 -27.19 7.25
C VAL A 75 3.49 -26.12 6.16
N ILE A 76 4.11 -26.37 5.00
CA ILE A 76 4.10 -25.46 3.85
C ILE A 76 2.65 -25.18 3.40
N THR A 77 1.85 -26.23 3.25
CA THR A 77 0.45 -26.10 2.80
C THR A 77 -0.39 -25.28 3.78
N GLU A 78 -0.22 -25.51 5.09
CA GLU A 78 -0.92 -24.76 6.13
C GLU A 78 -0.46 -23.31 6.22
N ALA A 79 0.85 -23.05 6.17
CA ALA A 79 1.41 -21.70 6.17
C ALA A 79 0.90 -20.90 4.96
N LEU A 80 0.83 -21.49 3.78
CA LEU A 80 0.25 -20.86 2.59
C LEU A 80 -1.24 -20.52 2.76
N ALA A 81 -2.00 -21.38 3.44
CA ALA A 81 -3.41 -21.09 3.73
C ALA A 81 -3.58 -19.93 4.71
N MET A 82 -2.70 -19.82 5.71
CA MET A 82 -2.68 -18.72 6.68
C MET A 82 -2.17 -17.41 6.08
N GLU A 83 -1.19 -17.47 5.17
CA GLU A 83 -0.67 -16.29 4.49
C GLU A 83 -1.73 -15.64 3.59
N ARG A 84 -2.61 -16.43 2.96
CA ARG A 84 -3.81 -15.91 2.26
C ARG A 84 -4.75 -15.13 3.19
N GLN A 85 -4.68 -15.37 4.50
CA GLN A 85 -5.42 -14.64 5.53
C GLN A 85 -4.58 -13.53 6.19
N GLN A 86 -3.37 -13.24 5.67
CA GLN A 86 -2.42 -12.26 6.21
C GLN A 86 -1.99 -12.54 7.66
N ARG A 87 -1.93 -13.81 8.06
CA ARG A 87 -1.60 -14.22 9.44
C ARG A 87 -0.18 -14.71 9.65
N THR A 88 0.49 -15.15 8.60
CA THR A 88 1.88 -15.66 8.64
C THR A 88 2.55 -15.36 7.30
N VAL A 89 3.88 -15.35 7.28
CA VAL A 89 4.68 -15.26 6.05
C VAL A 89 5.49 -16.53 5.90
N LEU A 90 5.35 -17.21 4.75
CA LEU A 90 6.15 -18.40 4.45
C LEU A 90 7.43 -18.00 3.71
N ILE A 91 8.57 -18.42 4.25
CA ILE A 91 9.89 -18.27 3.63
C ILE A 91 10.45 -19.66 3.30
N PRO A 92 10.32 -20.13 2.05
CA PRO A 92 10.93 -21.38 1.63
C PRO A 92 12.43 -21.18 1.46
N VAL A 93 13.22 -22.07 2.06
CA VAL A 93 14.69 -22.06 1.99
C VAL A 93 15.18 -23.38 1.43
N ARG A 94 15.84 -23.37 0.27
CA ARG A 94 16.37 -24.55 -0.40
C ARG A 94 17.57 -25.12 0.35
N ALA A 95 17.30 -26.10 1.21
CA ALA A 95 18.32 -26.82 1.97
C ALA A 95 19.17 -27.70 1.06
N ARG A 96 18.52 -28.40 0.11
CA ARG A 96 19.16 -29.30 -0.87
C ARG A 96 18.62 -29.05 -2.26
N ALA A 97 19.37 -29.48 -3.28
CA ALA A 97 18.91 -29.42 -4.66
C ALA A 97 17.60 -30.20 -4.85
N CYS A 98 16.54 -29.53 -5.29
CA CYS A 98 15.23 -30.11 -5.57
C CYS A 98 14.50 -29.33 -6.69
N SER A 99 13.64 -30.01 -7.45
CA SER A 99 12.74 -29.35 -8.41
C SER A 99 11.55 -28.75 -7.68
N LEU A 100 11.14 -27.55 -8.10
CA LEU A 100 9.99 -26.81 -7.58
C LEU A 100 8.90 -26.61 -8.65
N ASP A 101 9.10 -27.14 -9.85
CA ASP A 101 8.31 -26.83 -11.05
C ASP A 101 6.92 -27.49 -11.05
N ALA A 102 6.62 -28.27 -10.01
CA ALA A 102 5.33 -28.91 -9.80
C ALA A 102 5.09 -29.06 -8.29
N GLY A 103 4.44 -28.07 -7.67
CA GLY A 103 4.18 -28.09 -6.24
C GLY A 103 3.63 -26.79 -5.66
N PRO A 104 3.38 -26.73 -4.34
CA PRO A 104 2.79 -25.56 -3.67
C PRO A 104 3.66 -24.29 -3.71
N LEU A 105 4.91 -24.42 -4.19
CA LEU A 105 5.92 -23.36 -4.23
C LEU A 105 6.29 -22.92 -5.67
N GLU A 106 5.60 -23.39 -6.70
CA GLU A 106 5.92 -23.11 -8.11
C GLU A 106 6.06 -21.60 -8.41
N ASP A 107 5.12 -20.79 -7.91
CA ASP A 107 5.10 -19.33 -8.10
C ASP A 107 5.78 -18.56 -6.95
N ARG A 108 6.61 -19.23 -6.14
CA ARG A 108 7.19 -18.62 -4.94
C ARG A 108 8.67 -18.32 -5.11
N VAL A 109 9.06 -17.17 -4.56
CA VAL A 109 10.47 -16.87 -4.34
C VAL A 109 10.99 -17.82 -3.28
N VAL A 110 11.92 -18.69 -3.67
CA VAL A 110 12.63 -19.59 -2.78
C VAL A 110 14.04 -19.06 -2.61
N TYR A 111 14.51 -19.05 -1.36
CA TYR A 111 15.83 -18.58 -1.03
C TYR A 111 16.80 -19.76 -0.94
N PRO A 112 18.06 -19.62 -1.37
CA PRO A 112 18.63 -18.48 -2.08
C PRO A 112 17.97 -18.25 -3.46
N ARG A 113 17.81 -16.99 -3.84
CA ARG A 113 17.13 -16.56 -5.09
C ARG A 113 17.85 -16.99 -6.35
N ASP A 114 19.15 -17.28 -6.27
CA ASP A 114 19.95 -17.81 -7.39
C ASP A 114 19.75 -19.32 -7.62
N ALA A 115 18.78 -19.94 -6.92
CA ALA A 115 18.44 -21.35 -6.98
C ALA A 115 19.53 -22.29 -6.43
N SER A 116 20.60 -21.77 -5.81
CA SER A 116 21.57 -22.58 -5.08
C SER A 116 20.95 -23.26 -3.86
N ALA A 117 21.60 -24.31 -3.35
CA ALA A 117 21.18 -25.00 -2.14
C ALA A 117 22.16 -24.72 -0.99
N LEU A 118 21.67 -24.70 0.25
CA LEU A 118 22.51 -24.45 1.43
C LEU A 118 23.63 -25.48 1.61
N ASP A 119 23.42 -26.73 1.16
CA ASP A 119 24.43 -27.78 1.27
C ASP A 119 25.62 -27.62 0.31
N SER A 120 25.51 -26.76 -0.72
CA SER A 120 26.57 -26.45 -1.67
C SER A 120 27.79 -25.80 -1.01
N GLU A 121 28.94 -26.48 -0.99
CA GLU A 121 30.17 -25.97 -0.36
C GLU A 121 30.69 -24.68 -0.99
N SER A 122 30.57 -24.52 -2.32
CA SER A 122 31.13 -23.38 -3.05
C SER A 122 30.37 -22.08 -2.85
N GLN A 123 29.08 -22.15 -2.48
CA GLN A 123 28.18 -21.00 -2.38
C GLN A 123 27.54 -20.87 -0.98
N ARG A 124 27.89 -21.74 -0.03
CA ARG A 124 27.26 -21.83 1.29
C ARG A 124 27.07 -20.47 1.96
N GLU A 125 28.12 -19.65 2.05
CA GLU A 125 28.04 -18.38 2.77
C GLU A 125 27.09 -17.38 2.10
N TYR A 126 27.12 -17.29 0.76
CA TYR A 126 26.18 -16.45 0.02
C TYR A 126 24.75 -16.97 0.15
N ALA A 127 24.56 -18.28 0.03
CA ALA A 127 23.27 -18.94 0.14
C ALA A 127 22.63 -18.69 1.52
N PHE A 128 23.39 -18.85 2.61
CA PHE A 128 22.91 -18.48 3.94
C PHE A 128 22.60 -16.98 4.03
N ARG A 129 23.46 -16.12 3.48
CA ARG A 129 23.25 -14.67 3.52
C ARG A 129 21.94 -14.25 2.83
N ASP A 130 21.64 -14.79 1.64
CA ASP A 130 20.39 -14.49 0.93
C ASP A 130 19.17 -15.16 1.60
N ALA A 131 19.32 -16.34 2.20
CA ALA A 131 18.28 -16.96 3.03
C ALA A 131 17.92 -16.10 4.25
N ILE A 132 18.93 -15.57 4.95
CA ILE A 132 18.71 -14.62 6.06
C ILE A 132 18.03 -13.34 5.56
N ALA A 133 18.39 -12.85 4.37
CA ALA A 133 17.72 -11.69 3.77
C ALA A 133 16.23 -11.97 3.49
N GLY A 134 15.90 -13.17 3.03
CA GLY A 134 14.52 -13.63 2.88
C GLY A 134 13.75 -13.67 4.20
N VAL A 135 14.36 -14.19 5.28
CA VAL A 135 13.76 -14.19 6.63
C VAL A 135 13.50 -12.77 7.12
N LEU A 136 14.49 -11.87 6.99
CA LEU A 136 14.36 -10.46 7.36
C LEU A 136 13.27 -9.74 6.56
N THR A 137 13.14 -10.06 5.27
CA THR A 137 12.06 -9.55 4.43
C THR A 137 10.70 -10.00 4.97
N GLY A 138 10.57 -11.28 5.34
CA GLY A 138 9.36 -11.82 5.98
C GLY A 138 8.99 -11.10 7.27
N ILE A 139 9.94 -10.94 8.20
CA ILE A 139 9.73 -10.22 9.47
C ILE A 139 9.28 -8.76 9.20
N THR A 140 9.91 -8.10 8.24
CA THR A 140 9.58 -6.72 7.86
C THR A 140 8.12 -6.63 7.39
N LEU A 141 7.68 -7.56 6.54
CA LEU A 141 6.31 -7.63 6.06
C LEU A 141 5.31 -7.91 7.19
N CYS A 142 5.65 -8.76 8.16
CA CYS A 142 4.81 -8.97 9.35
C CYS A 142 4.61 -7.67 10.13
N HIS A 143 5.68 -6.90 10.37
CA HIS A 143 5.57 -5.60 11.03
C HIS A 143 4.75 -4.59 10.23
N VAL A 144 4.86 -4.60 8.90
CA VAL A 144 4.01 -3.79 8.02
C VAL A 144 2.54 -4.18 8.16
N THR A 145 2.21 -5.47 8.08
CA THR A 145 0.84 -5.96 8.24
C THR A 145 0.27 -5.61 9.60
N VAL A 146 1.03 -5.82 10.69
CA VAL A 146 0.61 -5.42 12.04
C VAL A 146 0.41 -3.91 12.13
N GLY A 147 1.31 -3.11 11.54
CA GLY A 147 1.19 -1.66 11.48
C GLY A 147 -0.07 -1.21 10.75
N ASP A 148 -0.35 -1.79 9.58
CA ASP A 148 -1.55 -1.49 8.77
C ASP A 148 -2.83 -1.83 9.54
N LEU A 149 -2.88 -2.99 10.21
CA LEU A 149 -4.01 -3.38 11.06
C LEU A 149 -4.17 -2.43 12.26
N LEU A 150 -3.07 -1.97 12.85
CA LEU A 150 -3.12 -1.00 13.95
C LEU A 150 -3.64 0.36 13.48
N LEU A 151 -3.27 0.83 12.29
CA LEU A 151 -3.84 2.05 11.70
C LEU A 151 -5.33 1.93 11.43
N GLN A 152 -5.79 0.79 10.90
CA GLN A 152 -7.22 0.55 10.68
C GLN A 152 -8.05 0.57 11.97
N ASN A 153 -7.41 0.30 13.12
CA ASN A 153 -8.03 0.35 14.43
C ASN A 153 -7.74 1.66 15.19
N GLU A 154 -7.27 2.71 14.52
CA GLU A 154 -6.98 4.03 15.11
C GLU A 154 -5.97 3.95 16.28
N ARG A 155 -4.95 3.10 16.11
CA ARG A 155 -3.85 2.90 17.08
C ARG A 155 -2.52 3.36 16.48
N GLU A 156 -2.46 4.63 16.11
CA GLU A 156 -1.39 5.21 15.29
C GLU A 156 -0.02 5.14 15.99
N THR A 157 0.03 5.36 17.31
CA THR A 157 1.30 5.28 18.07
C THR A 157 1.89 3.86 18.03
N ALA A 158 1.03 2.85 18.14
CA ALA A 158 1.46 1.46 18.06
C ALA A 158 1.84 1.08 16.62
N ALA A 159 1.10 1.57 15.63
CA ALA A 159 1.41 1.38 14.22
C ALA A 159 2.78 1.99 13.86
N ALA A 160 3.03 3.24 14.26
CA ALA A 160 4.32 3.90 14.05
C ALA A 160 5.46 3.15 14.74
N SER A 161 5.22 2.53 15.91
CA SER A 161 6.23 1.65 16.52
C SER A 161 6.50 0.41 15.67
N ALA A 162 5.48 -0.24 15.11
CA ALA A 162 5.65 -1.40 14.25
C ALA A 162 6.41 -1.04 12.96
N PHE A 163 6.06 0.07 12.31
CA PHE A 163 6.76 0.54 11.12
C PHE A 163 8.20 0.97 11.39
N ARG A 164 8.53 1.49 12.58
CA ARG A 164 9.93 1.77 12.96
C ARG A 164 10.77 0.48 13.08
N HIS A 165 10.18 -0.60 13.61
CA HIS A 165 10.85 -1.92 13.63
C HIS A 165 11.07 -2.45 12.22
N ALA A 166 10.03 -2.40 11.38
CA ALA A 166 10.16 -2.72 9.96
C ALA A 166 11.26 -1.88 9.28
N LEU A 167 11.34 -0.58 9.60
CA LEU A 167 12.26 0.34 8.97
C LEU A 167 13.70 -0.02 9.32
N SER A 168 13.98 -0.30 10.60
CA SER A 168 15.32 -0.71 11.03
C SER A 168 15.81 -1.95 10.30
N ILE A 169 14.92 -2.90 10.00
CA ILE A 169 15.28 -4.11 9.25
C ILE A 169 15.46 -3.80 7.77
N ALA A 170 14.54 -3.05 7.15
CA ALA A 170 14.60 -2.68 5.74
C ALA A 170 15.85 -1.84 5.41
N GLU A 171 16.27 -0.94 6.32
CA GLU A 171 17.49 -0.16 6.17
C GLU A 171 18.74 -1.04 6.21
N ARG A 172 18.77 -2.04 7.10
CA ARG A 172 19.84 -3.03 7.13
C ARG A 172 19.88 -3.85 5.84
N LEU A 173 18.74 -4.36 5.37
CA LEU A 173 18.64 -5.08 4.10
C LEU A 173 19.15 -4.24 2.92
N SER A 174 18.74 -2.97 2.83
CA SER A 174 19.20 -2.07 1.77
C SER A 174 20.68 -1.69 1.91
N SER A 175 21.24 -1.67 3.12
CA SER A 175 22.68 -1.47 3.33
C SER A 175 23.49 -2.69 2.92
N ASP A 176 23.02 -3.89 3.27
CA ASP A 176 23.71 -5.15 2.97
C ASP A 176 23.60 -5.47 1.46
N PHE A 177 22.52 -5.06 0.80
CA PHE A 177 22.25 -5.32 -0.62
C PHE A 177 21.81 -4.03 -1.35
N PRO A 178 22.74 -3.08 -1.61
CA PRO A 178 22.40 -1.73 -2.07
C PRO A 178 21.79 -1.64 -3.48
N ASP A 179 22.05 -2.65 -4.31
CA ASP A 179 21.57 -2.74 -5.69
C ASP A 179 20.36 -3.66 -5.85
N ASP A 180 19.85 -4.20 -4.75
CA ASP A 180 18.69 -5.07 -4.74
C ASP A 180 17.38 -4.27 -4.82
N VAL A 181 16.67 -4.44 -5.94
CA VAL A 181 15.42 -3.73 -6.23
C VAL A 181 14.31 -4.11 -5.26
N ASP A 182 14.27 -5.36 -4.77
CA ASP A 182 13.24 -5.83 -3.84
C ASP A 182 13.45 -5.19 -2.47
N HIS A 183 14.69 -5.13 -1.98
CA HIS A 183 15.00 -4.47 -0.71
C HIS A 183 14.78 -2.96 -0.78
N LEU A 184 15.12 -2.31 -1.90
CA LEU A 184 14.81 -0.89 -2.09
C LEU A 184 13.30 -0.64 -2.16
N THR A 185 12.54 -1.57 -2.77
CA THR A 185 11.07 -1.53 -2.79
C THR A 185 10.51 -1.64 -1.37
N LEU A 186 10.97 -2.61 -0.60
CA LEU A 186 10.56 -2.81 0.79
C LEU A 186 10.86 -1.57 1.65
N LEU A 187 12.04 -0.98 1.50
CA LEU A 187 12.42 0.24 2.20
C LEU A 187 11.50 1.42 1.86
N SER A 188 11.16 1.59 0.58
CA SER A 188 10.23 2.66 0.15
C SER A 188 8.82 2.48 0.75
N LEU A 189 8.32 1.25 0.77
CA LEU A 189 7.03 0.90 1.34
C LEU A 189 6.97 1.22 2.84
N VAL A 190 7.96 0.78 3.60
CA VAL A 190 7.99 0.99 5.04
C VAL A 190 8.07 2.47 5.41
N ARG A 191 8.83 3.26 4.64
CA ARG A 191 8.91 4.72 4.85
C ARG A 191 7.60 5.43 4.54
N ASP A 192 6.90 5.03 3.47
CA ASP A 192 5.55 5.55 3.18
C ASP A 192 4.59 5.24 4.34
N ARG A 193 4.57 3.99 4.82
CA ARG A 193 3.71 3.57 5.93
C ARG A 193 4.02 4.27 7.25
N LEU A 194 5.31 4.46 7.56
CA LEU A 194 5.71 5.25 8.72
C LEU A 194 5.23 6.70 8.58
N GLY A 195 5.36 7.30 7.39
CA GLY A 195 4.86 8.65 7.12
C GLY A 195 3.34 8.77 7.32
N GLU A 196 2.57 7.80 6.83
CA GLU A 196 1.12 7.72 7.02
C GLU A 196 0.75 7.65 8.51
N ALA A 197 1.44 6.81 9.28
CA ALA A 197 1.19 6.69 10.72
C ALA A 197 1.55 7.96 11.49
N LEU A 198 2.68 8.61 11.17
CA LEU A 198 3.10 9.84 11.82
C LEU A 198 2.15 11.00 11.50
N LEU A 199 1.66 11.08 10.26
CA LEU A 199 0.66 12.08 9.88
C LEU A 199 -0.64 11.89 10.66
N ALA A 200 -1.11 10.65 10.80
CA ALA A 200 -2.30 10.33 11.58
C ALA A 200 -2.14 10.66 13.08
N MET A 201 -0.92 10.53 13.63
CA MET A 201 -0.58 11.00 14.98
C MET A 201 -0.53 12.53 15.13
N GLY A 202 -0.57 13.29 14.03
CA GLY A 202 -0.34 14.73 14.01
C GLY A 202 1.14 15.14 14.07
N ASP A 203 2.08 14.20 13.93
CA ASP A 203 3.51 14.49 13.80
C ASP A 203 3.87 14.86 12.36
N GLY A 204 3.49 16.09 11.98
CA GLY A 204 3.78 16.65 10.65
C GLY A 204 5.27 16.62 10.28
N PRO A 205 6.20 17.12 11.12
CA PRO A 205 7.63 17.08 10.83
C PRO A 205 8.18 15.67 10.64
N GLY A 206 7.78 14.71 11.48
CA GLY A 206 8.17 13.31 11.35
C GLY A 206 7.63 12.68 10.07
N ALA A 207 6.35 12.92 9.75
CA ALA A 207 5.73 12.44 8.52
C ALA A 207 6.43 13.00 7.27
N LEU A 208 6.73 14.30 7.25
CA LEU A 208 7.43 14.95 6.14
C LEU A 208 8.80 14.32 5.91
N ALA A 209 9.58 14.09 6.98
CA ALA A 209 10.89 13.45 6.88
C ALA A 209 10.78 12.02 6.33
N ALA A 210 9.79 11.23 6.80
CA ALA A 210 9.57 9.87 6.34
C ALA A 210 9.21 9.82 4.85
N PHE A 211 8.26 10.65 4.39
CA PHE A 211 7.87 10.69 2.98
C PHE A 211 8.95 11.27 2.07
N GLN A 212 9.75 12.25 2.51
CA GLN A 212 10.90 12.73 1.73
C GLN A 212 11.93 11.62 1.52
N SER A 213 12.17 10.81 2.55
CA SER A 213 13.07 9.66 2.46
C SER A 213 12.48 8.55 1.57
N ALA A 214 11.16 8.34 1.61
CA ALA A 214 10.46 7.43 0.69
C ALA A 214 10.53 7.90 -0.76
N LYS A 215 10.32 9.20 -1.01
CA LYS A 215 10.44 9.83 -2.34
C LYS A 215 11.80 9.57 -2.98
N ALA A 216 12.89 9.73 -2.22
CA ALA A 216 14.23 9.45 -2.71
C ALA A 216 14.42 7.97 -3.11
N ALA A 217 13.82 7.03 -2.36
CA ALA A 217 13.84 5.60 -2.71
C ALA A 217 13.00 5.32 -3.97
N HIS A 218 11.81 5.92 -4.09
CA HIS A 218 10.96 5.81 -5.28
C HIS A 218 11.62 6.38 -6.53
N GLU A 219 12.33 7.51 -6.43
CA GLU A 219 13.09 8.09 -7.55
C GLU A 219 14.19 7.13 -8.04
N ARG A 220 14.94 6.52 -7.12
CA ARG A 220 15.92 5.47 -7.47
C ARG A 220 15.24 4.28 -8.18
N LEU A 221 14.10 3.82 -7.67
CA LEU A 221 13.33 2.71 -8.29
C LEU A 221 12.86 3.05 -9.72
N VAL A 222 12.42 4.28 -9.97
CA VAL A 222 12.01 4.73 -11.32
C VAL A 222 13.19 4.71 -12.30
N THR A 223 14.41 4.99 -11.85
CA THR A 223 15.61 4.93 -12.72
C THR A 223 16.06 3.50 -13.07
N ALA A 224 15.74 2.52 -12.23
CA ALA A 224 16.23 1.15 -12.35
C ALA A 224 15.26 0.16 -13.06
N ALA A 225 13.99 0.54 -13.30
CA ALA A 225 12.92 -0.44 -13.52
C ALA A 225 12.43 -0.63 -14.98
N VAL A 226 12.07 -1.88 -15.30
CA VAL A 226 11.32 -2.29 -16.51
C VAL A 226 9.83 -1.92 -16.40
N ASP A 227 9.27 -1.83 -15.19
CA ASP A 227 7.90 -1.37 -14.91
C ASP A 227 7.87 0.11 -14.46
N ARG A 228 8.30 0.99 -15.36
CA ARG A 228 8.44 2.43 -15.07
C ARG A 228 7.10 3.09 -14.71
N ALA A 229 6.00 2.63 -15.29
CA ALA A 229 4.67 3.20 -15.07
C ALA A 229 4.19 2.99 -13.61
N SER A 230 4.24 1.75 -13.10
CA SER A 230 3.82 1.48 -11.71
C SER A 230 4.72 2.17 -10.69
N ARG A 231 6.03 2.24 -10.95
CA ARG A 231 6.97 2.97 -10.07
C ARG A 231 6.70 4.47 -10.05
N ARG A 232 6.39 5.08 -11.20
CA ARG A 232 5.98 6.49 -11.27
C ARG A 232 4.66 6.75 -10.54
N ARG A 233 3.72 5.80 -10.56
CA ARG A 233 2.48 5.90 -9.79
C ARG A 233 2.75 5.93 -8.28
N LEU A 234 3.62 5.04 -7.79
CA LEU A 234 4.04 5.04 -6.38
C LEU A 234 4.76 6.34 -5.99
N LEU A 235 5.66 6.85 -6.85
CA LEU A 235 6.30 8.14 -6.66
C LEU A 235 5.27 9.28 -6.57
N ALA A 236 4.31 9.35 -7.48
CA ALA A 236 3.27 10.37 -7.48
C ALA A 236 2.41 10.32 -6.21
N ARG A 237 2.07 9.11 -5.72
CA ARG A 237 1.38 8.93 -4.43
C ARG A 237 2.21 9.46 -3.26
N CYS A 238 3.51 9.17 -3.21
CA CYS A 238 4.39 9.69 -2.18
C CYS A 238 4.47 11.23 -2.21
N VAL A 239 4.58 11.83 -3.41
CA VAL A 239 4.55 13.29 -3.59
C VAL A 239 3.21 13.89 -3.14
N GLU A 240 2.08 13.23 -3.43
CA GLU A 240 0.77 13.63 -2.91
C GLU A 240 0.77 13.65 -1.38
N SER A 241 1.27 12.59 -0.73
CA SER A 241 1.34 12.50 0.73
C SER A 241 2.19 13.62 1.33
N ILE A 242 3.30 14.01 0.70
CA ILE A 242 4.10 15.18 1.11
C ILE A 242 3.25 16.46 1.04
N GLY A 243 2.49 16.66 -0.04
CA GLY A 243 1.59 17.81 -0.17
C GLY A 243 0.51 17.84 0.91
N ASP A 244 -0.05 16.67 1.26
CA ASP A 244 -1.06 16.55 2.32
C ASP A 244 -0.47 16.85 3.72
N VAL A 245 0.76 16.41 4.00
CA VAL A 245 1.49 16.76 5.23
C VAL A 245 1.75 18.27 5.30
N LEU A 246 2.25 18.87 4.22
CA LEU A 246 2.52 20.31 4.17
C LEU A 246 1.25 21.13 4.38
N ARG A 247 0.15 20.71 3.76
CA ARG A 247 -1.17 21.31 3.96
C ARG A 247 -1.62 21.21 5.43
N ALA A 248 -1.45 20.05 6.06
CA ALA A 248 -1.77 19.84 7.47
C ALA A 248 -0.90 20.70 8.41
N MET A 249 0.38 20.91 8.06
CA MET A 249 1.30 21.80 8.76
C MET A 249 1.03 23.30 8.51
N GLY A 250 0.14 23.63 7.59
CA GLY A 250 -0.22 25.01 7.25
C GLY A 250 0.67 25.69 6.21
N ASP A 251 1.68 25.00 5.66
CA ASP A 251 2.51 25.50 4.56
C ASP A 251 1.78 25.32 3.22
N LYS A 252 0.71 26.10 3.05
CA LYS A 252 -0.15 26.08 1.86
C LYS A 252 0.61 26.40 0.56
N PRO A 253 1.55 27.38 0.51
CA PRO A 253 2.30 27.65 -0.71
C PRO A 253 3.16 26.46 -1.15
N LEU A 254 3.85 25.80 -0.22
CA LEU A 254 4.66 24.63 -0.57
C LEU A 254 3.77 23.43 -0.92
N ALA A 255 2.67 23.22 -0.19
CA ALA A 255 1.68 22.19 -0.52
C ALA A 255 1.12 22.36 -1.94
N LEU A 256 0.78 23.59 -2.34
CA LEU A 256 0.29 23.90 -3.69
C LEU A 256 1.32 23.50 -4.75
N LYS A 257 2.58 23.91 -4.56
CA LYS A 257 3.68 23.55 -5.48
C LYS A 257 3.84 22.03 -5.56
N THR A 258 3.83 21.34 -4.42
CA THR A 258 3.96 19.88 -4.38
C THR A 258 2.79 19.17 -5.08
N PHE A 259 1.56 19.66 -4.94
CA PHE A 259 0.42 19.10 -5.67
C PHE A 259 0.49 19.39 -7.17
N GLN A 260 1.05 20.53 -7.59
CA GLN A 260 1.30 20.82 -9.01
C GLN A 260 2.35 19.88 -9.60
N ASP A 261 3.43 19.59 -8.86
CA ASP A 261 4.45 18.61 -9.26
C ASP A 261 3.81 17.20 -9.39
N CYS A 262 2.98 16.81 -8.42
CA CYS A 262 2.21 15.56 -8.47
C CYS A 262 1.27 15.51 -9.69
N LEU A 263 0.57 16.61 -9.99
CA LEU A 263 -0.33 16.72 -11.13
C LEU A 263 0.42 16.52 -12.45
N SER A 264 1.63 17.08 -12.60
CA SER A 264 2.46 16.88 -13.78
C SER A 264 2.79 15.40 -13.98
N LEU A 265 3.29 14.74 -12.93
CA LEU A 265 3.62 13.32 -12.97
C LEU A 265 2.43 12.44 -13.36
N ARG A 266 1.25 12.73 -12.79
CA ARG A 266 0.02 11.97 -13.08
C ARG A 266 -0.54 12.24 -14.46
N LYS A 267 -0.43 13.48 -14.98
CA LYS A 267 -0.83 13.80 -16.36
C LYS A 267 0.06 13.08 -17.37
N GLU A 268 1.37 13.08 -17.17
CA GLU A 268 2.29 12.33 -18.00
C GLU A 268 1.96 10.83 -17.98
N LEU A 269 1.74 10.26 -16.79
CA LEU A 269 1.36 8.86 -16.65
C LEU A 269 0.02 8.54 -17.33
N ALA A 270 -1.00 9.38 -17.16
CA ALA A 270 -2.30 9.21 -17.79
C ALA A 270 -2.24 9.29 -19.32
N ASN A 271 -1.38 10.15 -19.87
CA ASN A 271 -1.15 10.24 -21.31
C ASN A 271 -0.40 9.01 -21.86
N GLU A 272 0.53 8.46 -21.08
CA GLU A 272 1.30 7.27 -21.47
C GLU A 272 0.47 5.99 -21.41
N THR A 273 -0.29 5.76 -20.33
CA THR A 273 -1.02 4.51 -20.14
C THR A 273 -2.43 4.54 -20.73
N GLY A 274 -3.06 5.72 -20.80
CA GLY A 274 -4.46 5.88 -21.18
C GLY A 274 -5.46 5.24 -20.20
N ASP A 275 -4.98 4.72 -19.07
CA ASP A 275 -5.83 3.95 -18.16
C ASP A 275 -6.76 4.84 -17.33
N VAL A 276 -7.88 4.25 -16.90
CA VAL A 276 -8.92 4.93 -16.12
C VAL A 276 -8.39 5.36 -14.75
N THR A 277 -7.56 4.54 -14.11
CA THR A 277 -6.99 4.81 -12.78
C THR A 277 -6.15 6.09 -12.77
N SER A 278 -5.27 6.26 -13.75
CA SER A 278 -4.37 7.41 -13.87
C SER A 278 -5.15 8.70 -14.13
N ARG A 279 -6.19 8.64 -14.97
CA ARG A 279 -7.10 9.78 -15.20
C ARG A 279 -7.90 10.17 -13.95
N ARG A 280 -8.35 9.20 -13.15
CA ARG A 280 -8.98 9.47 -11.84
C ARG A 280 -8.01 10.12 -10.85
N GLU A 281 -6.76 9.64 -10.80
CA GLU A 281 -5.71 10.22 -9.97
C GLU A 281 -5.42 11.69 -10.35
N VAL A 282 -5.43 12.03 -11.64
CA VAL A 282 -5.34 13.43 -12.11
C VAL A 282 -6.50 14.27 -11.56
N ALA A 283 -7.75 13.80 -11.70
CA ALA A 283 -8.93 14.50 -11.16
C ALA A 283 -8.84 14.71 -9.64
N SER A 284 -8.43 13.68 -8.90
CA SER A 284 -8.21 13.75 -7.44
C SER A 284 -7.12 14.76 -7.03
N THR A 285 -6.12 14.97 -7.89
CA THR A 285 -5.07 15.99 -7.65
C THR A 285 -5.62 17.40 -7.82
N TYR A 286 -6.46 17.62 -8.83
CA TYR A 286 -7.12 18.91 -9.05
C TYR A 286 -7.97 19.34 -7.86
N VAL A 287 -8.63 18.39 -7.19
CA VAL A 287 -9.37 18.65 -5.95
C VAL A 287 -8.48 19.21 -4.87
N ARG A 288 -7.31 18.59 -4.62
CA ARG A 288 -6.36 19.03 -3.60
C ARG A 288 -5.83 20.42 -3.91
N ILE A 289 -5.48 20.68 -5.16
CA ILE A 289 -5.07 22.01 -5.65
C ILE A 289 -6.18 23.04 -5.38
N GLY A 290 -7.43 22.74 -5.76
CA GLY A 290 -8.56 23.64 -5.56
C GLY A 290 -8.79 23.98 -4.08
N HIS A 291 -8.71 22.99 -3.19
CA HIS A 291 -8.81 23.21 -1.74
C HIS A 291 -7.67 24.08 -1.19
N VAL A 292 -6.43 23.87 -1.64
CA VAL A 292 -5.28 24.68 -1.19
C VAL A 292 -5.38 26.11 -1.71
N LEU A 293 -5.77 26.31 -2.98
CA LEU A 293 -5.98 27.63 -3.57
C LEU A 293 -7.07 28.42 -2.86
N ARG A 294 -8.20 27.77 -2.54
CA ARG A 294 -9.25 28.39 -1.72
C ARG A 294 -8.73 28.78 -0.33
N ALA A 295 -7.94 27.91 0.30
CA ALA A 295 -7.34 28.21 1.60
C ALA A 295 -6.27 29.33 1.55
N LEU A 296 -5.75 29.65 0.36
CA LEU A 296 -4.88 30.79 0.07
C LEU A 296 -5.65 32.06 -0.32
N GLY A 297 -6.98 31.98 -0.49
CA GLY A 297 -7.82 33.09 -0.96
C GLY A 297 -7.86 33.26 -2.47
N ASP A 298 -7.31 32.33 -3.26
CA ASP A 298 -7.37 32.33 -4.72
C ASP A 298 -8.62 31.56 -5.21
N SER A 299 -9.78 32.21 -5.13
CA SER A 299 -11.05 31.63 -5.57
C SER A 299 -11.08 31.38 -7.07
N THR A 300 -10.44 32.23 -7.89
CA THR A 300 -10.37 32.06 -9.34
C THR A 300 -9.57 30.83 -9.71
N GLY A 301 -8.39 30.65 -9.11
CA GLY A 301 -7.57 29.45 -9.30
C GLY A 301 -8.25 28.19 -8.78
N ALA A 302 -8.92 28.27 -7.62
CA ALA A 302 -9.68 27.15 -7.07
C ALA A 302 -10.81 26.69 -8.00
N LEU A 303 -11.57 27.65 -8.54
CA LEU A 303 -12.64 27.39 -9.51
C LEU A 303 -12.11 26.75 -10.79
N ALA A 304 -10.98 27.25 -11.32
CA ALA A 304 -10.33 26.64 -12.48
C ALA A 304 -9.92 25.18 -12.22
N ALA A 305 -9.29 24.92 -11.07
CA ALA A 305 -8.88 23.56 -10.70
C ALA A 305 -10.09 22.61 -10.55
N PHE A 306 -11.17 23.04 -9.88
CA PHE A 306 -12.36 22.20 -9.76
C PHE A 306 -13.05 21.95 -11.10
N ARG A 307 -13.11 22.94 -11.99
CA ARG A 307 -13.66 22.78 -13.36
C ARG A 307 -12.84 21.81 -14.21
N ASP A 308 -11.51 21.89 -14.15
CA ASP A 308 -10.62 20.94 -14.84
C ASP A 308 -10.85 19.50 -14.35
N GLY A 309 -10.93 19.31 -13.04
CA GLY A 309 -11.22 18.00 -12.43
C GLY A 309 -12.63 17.50 -12.76
N MET A 310 -13.62 18.39 -12.79
CA MET A 310 -15.01 18.09 -13.17
C MET A 310 -15.10 17.59 -14.61
N ALA A 311 -14.40 18.25 -15.56
CA ALA A 311 -14.39 17.83 -16.95
C ALA A 311 -13.84 16.40 -17.13
N LEU A 312 -12.81 16.02 -16.35
CA LEU A 312 -12.29 14.65 -16.33
C LEU A 312 -13.28 13.67 -15.71
N ALA A 313 -13.90 14.01 -14.57
CA ALA A 313 -14.90 13.18 -13.93
C ALA A 313 -16.13 12.94 -14.82
N ASP A 314 -16.59 13.99 -15.53
CA ASP A 314 -17.66 13.90 -16.52
C ASP A 314 -17.30 12.95 -17.67
N ALA A 315 -16.07 13.03 -18.19
CA ALA A 315 -15.60 12.14 -19.24
C ALA A 315 -15.59 10.67 -18.79
N LEU A 316 -15.04 10.40 -17.60
CA LEU A 316 -14.96 9.07 -17.03
C LEU A 316 -16.35 8.48 -16.75
N ALA A 317 -17.28 9.29 -16.22
CA ALA A 317 -18.65 8.87 -15.96
C ALA A 317 -19.42 8.52 -17.25
N ARG A 318 -19.20 9.29 -18.33
CA ARG A 318 -19.79 8.98 -19.65
C ARG A 318 -19.20 7.73 -20.27
N GLU A 319 -17.88 7.56 -20.23
CA GLU A 319 -17.19 6.36 -20.73
C GLU A 319 -17.66 5.11 -19.99
N ALA A 320 -17.74 5.16 -18.66
CA ALA A 320 -18.23 4.05 -17.84
C ALA A 320 -19.69 3.70 -18.16
N GLY A 321 -20.56 4.69 -18.33
CA GLY A 321 -21.96 4.48 -18.73
C GLY A 321 -22.12 3.92 -20.14
N ALA A 322 -21.24 4.29 -21.09
CA ALA A 322 -21.23 3.69 -22.42
C ALA A 322 -20.76 2.23 -22.35
N ALA A 323 -19.71 1.95 -21.56
CA ALA A 323 -19.14 0.62 -21.41
C ALA A 323 -20.03 -0.34 -20.59
N SER A 324 -20.90 0.16 -19.71
CA SER A 324 -21.83 -0.69 -18.95
C SER A 324 -22.82 -1.45 -19.86
N SER A 325 -23.13 -0.89 -21.03
CA SER A 325 -23.95 -1.58 -22.06
C SER A 325 -23.25 -2.82 -22.66
N SER A 326 -21.92 -2.84 -22.61
CA SER A 326 -21.08 -3.94 -23.11
C SER A 326 -20.63 -4.93 -22.04
N ALA A 327 -21.15 -4.85 -20.80
CA ALA A 327 -20.75 -5.64 -19.63
C ALA A 327 -19.24 -5.56 -19.26
N LEU A 328 -18.51 -4.57 -19.79
CA LEU A 328 -17.08 -4.35 -19.52
C LEU A 328 -16.83 -3.61 -18.20
N VAL A 329 -17.85 -2.92 -17.67
CA VAL A 329 -17.78 -2.15 -16.42
C VAL A 329 -18.97 -2.53 -15.54
N THR A 330 -18.72 -2.77 -14.27
CA THR A 330 -19.75 -3.17 -13.31
C THR A 330 -20.68 -2.01 -12.97
N GLN A 331 -21.91 -2.32 -12.56
CA GLN A 331 -22.85 -1.28 -12.13
C GLN A 331 -22.35 -0.49 -10.91
N ALA A 332 -21.55 -1.13 -10.06
CA ALA A 332 -20.90 -0.51 -8.91
C ALA A 332 -19.84 0.50 -9.33
N GLU A 333 -18.99 0.18 -10.31
CA GLU A 333 -18.00 1.12 -10.85
C GLU A 333 -18.65 2.33 -11.50
N VAL A 334 -19.72 2.14 -12.29
CA VAL A 334 -20.50 3.25 -12.85
C VAL A 334 -21.04 4.16 -11.75
N ALA A 335 -21.56 3.58 -10.65
CA ALA A 335 -22.05 4.35 -9.52
C ALA A 335 -20.95 5.19 -8.85
N VAL A 336 -19.73 4.66 -8.73
CA VAL A 336 -18.57 5.41 -8.22
C VAL A 336 -18.26 6.61 -9.11
N PHE A 337 -18.21 6.45 -10.43
CA PHE A 337 -17.94 7.57 -11.33
C PHE A 337 -19.02 8.66 -11.28
N GLN A 338 -20.30 8.28 -11.16
CA GLN A 338 -21.37 9.26 -11.00
C GLN A 338 -21.30 9.98 -9.64
N ALA A 339 -20.93 9.28 -8.57
CA ALA A 339 -20.77 9.88 -7.25
C ALA A 339 -19.58 10.86 -7.19
N GLU A 340 -18.48 10.55 -7.87
CA GLU A 340 -17.31 11.44 -8.02
C GLU A 340 -17.68 12.68 -8.83
N ARG A 341 -18.40 12.50 -9.94
CA ARG A 341 -18.92 13.60 -10.76
C ARG A 341 -19.81 14.55 -9.95
N ALA A 342 -20.76 14.02 -9.18
CA ALA A 342 -21.60 14.81 -8.28
C ALA A 342 -20.78 15.60 -7.25
N LEU A 343 -19.70 15.00 -6.73
CA LEU A 343 -18.81 15.66 -5.77
C LEU A 343 -18.05 16.84 -6.41
N PHE A 344 -17.68 16.74 -7.69
CA PHE A 344 -17.09 17.86 -8.41
C PHE A 344 -18.09 19.00 -8.65
N CYS A 345 -19.35 18.70 -8.95
CA CYS A 345 -20.40 19.71 -9.02
C CYS A 345 -20.55 20.44 -7.67
N PHE A 346 -20.63 19.71 -6.56
CA PHE A 346 -20.70 20.28 -5.22
C PHE A 346 -19.48 21.17 -4.89
N ARG A 347 -18.25 20.70 -5.15
CA ARG A 347 -17.02 21.48 -4.88
C ARG A 347 -16.95 22.75 -5.71
N THR A 348 -17.32 22.69 -6.99
CA THR A 348 -17.37 23.86 -7.88
C THR A 348 -18.40 24.87 -7.38
N ALA A 349 -19.61 24.41 -7.04
CA ALA A 349 -20.65 25.24 -6.44
C ALA A 349 -20.19 25.89 -5.13
N SER A 350 -19.41 25.17 -4.32
CA SER A 350 -18.90 25.66 -3.04
C SER A 350 -18.00 26.90 -3.12
N VAL A 351 -17.36 27.13 -4.27
CA VAL A 351 -16.57 28.34 -4.54
C VAL A 351 -17.47 29.43 -5.10
N LEU A 352 -18.32 29.08 -6.08
CA LEU A 352 -19.22 30.02 -6.75
C LEU A 352 -20.26 30.65 -5.81
N ALA A 353 -20.69 29.93 -4.79
CA ALA A 353 -21.65 30.43 -3.79
C ALA A 353 -21.13 31.62 -2.97
N GLU A 354 -19.80 31.80 -2.88
CA GLU A 354 -19.19 32.95 -2.21
C GLU A 354 -19.15 34.20 -3.12
N GLY A 355 -19.59 34.05 -4.38
CA GLY A 355 -19.49 35.04 -5.44
C GLY A 355 -20.68 35.99 -5.58
N GLY A 356 -20.75 36.62 -6.75
CA GLY A 356 -21.85 37.48 -7.18
C GLY A 356 -23.12 36.71 -7.52
N GLN A 357 -24.19 37.41 -7.89
CA GLN A 357 -25.49 36.76 -8.19
C GLN A 357 -25.39 35.72 -9.30
N ASP A 358 -24.72 36.04 -10.41
CA ASP A 358 -24.55 35.12 -11.54
C ASP A 358 -23.81 33.83 -11.13
N GLU A 359 -22.79 33.96 -10.26
CA GLU A 359 -22.04 32.81 -9.74
C GLU A 359 -22.89 31.99 -8.77
N ARG A 360 -23.71 32.62 -7.93
CA ARG A 360 -24.66 31.91 -7.05
C ARG A 360 -25.74 31.17 -7.83
N ASP A 361 -26.21 31.74 -8.94
CA ASP A 361 -27.17 31.09 -9.82
C ASP A 361 -26.53 29.86 -10.51
N GLU A 362 -25.27 29.96 -10.94
CA GLU A 362 -24.50 28.81 -11.43
C GLU A 362 -24.31 27.75 -10.33
N ALA A 363 -23.95 28.16 -9.11
CA ALA A 363 -23.79 27.29 -7.96
C ALA A 363 -25.08 26.50 -7.66
N ARG A 364 -26.24 27.17 -7.69
CA ARG A 364 -27.56 26.54 -7.53
C ARG A 364 -27.78 25.44 -8.58
N GLY A 365 -27.48 25.73 -9.84
CA GLY A 365 -27.61 24.77 -10.94
C GLY A 365 -26.73 23.53 -10.72
N LEU A 366 -25.48 23.71 -10.29
CA LEU A 366 -24.55 22.62 -10.00
C LEU A 366 -24.96 21.80 -8.78
N LEU A 367 -25.50 22.43 -7.72
CA LEU A 367 -26.00 21.73 -6.53
C LEU A 367 -27.21 20.86 -6.88
N LEU A 368 -28.15 21.36 -7.68
CA LEU A 368 -29.29 20.57 -8.16
C LEU A 368 -28.84 19.36 -8.98
N GLN A 369 -27.82 19.51 -9.82
CA GLN A 369 -27.22 18.38 -10.56
C GLN A 369 -26.59 17.36 -9.61
N ALA A 370 -25.82 17.82 -8.61
CA ALA A 370 -25.19 16.95 -7.62
C ALA A 370 -26.24 16.15 -6.82
N ILE A 371 -27.26 16.82 -6.29
CA ILE A 371 -28.34 16.21 -5.52
C ILE A 371 -29.11 15.20 -6.38
N GLY A 372 -29.44 15.55 -7.63
CA GLY A 372 -30.12 14.63 -8.56
C GLY A 372 -29.32 13.35 -8.82
N MET A 373 -28.00 13.46 -9.02
CA MET A 373 -27.12 12.30 -9.18
C MET A 373 -27.05 11.47 -7.90
N TYR A 374 -26.90 12.10 -6.74
CA TYR A 374 -26.86 11.37 -5.47
C TYR A 374 -28.18 10.64 -5.18
N HIS A 375 -29.32 11.29 -5.40
CA HIS A 375 -30.63 10.69 -5.18
C HIS A 375 -30.90 9.49 -6.10
N ASP A 376 -30.46 9.53 -7.37
CA ASP A 376 -30.52 8.36 -8.27
C ASP A 376 -29.74 7.18 -7.68
N LEU A 377 -28.52 7.43 -7.22
CA LEU A 377 -27.66 6.40 -6.64
C LEU A 377 -28.23 5.82 -5.34
N GLU A 378 -28.81 6.65 -4.48
CA GLU A 378 -29.48 6.23 -3.24
C GLU A 378 -30.72 5.39 -3.53
N THR A 379 -31.57 5.84 -4.45
CA THR A 379 -32.81 5.14 -4.84
C THR A 379 -32.50 3.75 -5.40
N ARG A 380 -31.38 3.62 -6.08
CA ARG A 380 -30.88 2.35 -6.64
C ARG A 380 -30.11 1.50 -5.63
N GLY A 381 -29.85 2.01 -4.43
CA GLY A 381 -29.10 1.30 -3.38
C GLY A 381 -27.62 1.09 -3.71
N VAL A 382 -27.04 1.92 -4.58
CA VAL A 382 -25.65 1.79 -5.07
C VAL A 382 -24.77 2.99 -4.73
N LEU A 383 -25.24 3.92 -3.90
CA LEU A 383 -24.42 5.03 -3.42
C LEU A 383 -23.22 4.50 -2.63
N PRO A 384 -21.97 4.82 -3.03
CA PRO A 384 -20.79 4.38 -2.28
C PRO A 384 -20.79 4.92 -0.85
N GLU A 385 -20.36 4.12 0.12
CA GLU A 385 -20.33 4.51 1.55
C GLU A 385 -19.57 5.83 1.78
N SER A 386 -18.44 6.01 1.11
CA SER A 386 -17.62 7.23 1.20
C SER A 386 -18.34 8.49 0.69
N HIS A 387 -19.47 8.34 0.01
CA HIS A 387 -20.25 9.45 -0.52
C HIS A 387 -21.56 9.74 0.22
N LYS A 388 -21.96 8.93 1.20
CA LYS A 388 -23.21 9.12 1.96
C LYS A 388 -23.29 10.43 2.75
N ILE A 389 -22.15 11.08 3.00
CA ILE A 389 -22.10 12.37 3.69
C ILE A 389 -22.45 13.57 2.79
N TRP A 390 -22.35 13.42 1.47
CA TRP A 390 -22.48 14.54 0.53
C TRP A 390 -23.91 14.95 0.15
N PRO A 391 -24.89 14.04 -0.01
CA PRO A 391 -26.26 14.43 -0.29
C PRO A 391 -26.82 15.48 0.69
N PRO A 392 -26.77 15.26 2.03
CA PRO A 392 -27.28 16.26 2.97
C PRO A 392 -26.44 17.55 2.98
N ALA A 393 -25.13 17.48 2.69
CA ALA A 393 -24.28 18.66 2.59
C ALA A 393 -24.64 19.53 1.37
N ALA A 394 -24.94 18.91 0.23
CA ALA A 394 -25.37 19.59 -0.98
C ALA A 394 -26.75 20.25 -0.80
N GLU A 395 -27.70 19.56 -0.17
CA GLU A 395 -29.02 20.11 0.16
C GLU A 395 -28.93 21.28 1.14
N ALA A 396 -28.15 21.14 2.21
CA ALA A 396 -27.95 22.20 3.19
C ALA A 396 -27.38 23.46 2.52
N MET A 397 -26.39 23.29 1.64
CA MET A 397 -25.80 24.39 0.91
C MET A 397 -26.78 25.04 -0.07
N LEU A 398 -27.57 24.25 -0.81
CA LEU A 398 -28.61 24.77 -1.71
C LEU A 398 -29.61 25.64 -0.96
N ASN A 399 -30.04 25.20 0.22
CA ASN A 399 -30.97 25.96 1.07
C ASN A 399 -30.39 27.31 1.50
N THR A 400 -29.07 27.44 1.67
CA THR A 400 -28.46 28.75 2.01
C THR A 400 -28.50 29.76 0.87
N LEU A 401 -28.51 29.29 -0.38
CA LEU A 401 -28.61 30.15 -1.57
C LEU A 401 -30.05 30.59 -1.85
N ASP A 402 -31.04 29.82 -1.41
CA ASP A 402 -32.46 30.13 -1.61
C ASP A 402 -33.02 31.17 -0.62
N VAL A 403 -32.26 31.49 0.43
CA VAL A 403 -32.62 32.46 1.47
C VAL A 403 -31.99 33.83 1.24
N SER A 404 -31.01 33.93 0.32
CA SER A 404 -30.29 35.16 -0.05
C SER A 404 -30.86 35.82 -1.30
#